data_AF-A0A973U2N3-F1
#
_entry.id   AF-A0A973U2N3-F1
#
_cell.length_a   1.000
_cell.length_b   1.000
_cell.length_c   1.000
_cell.angle_alpha   90.00
_cell.angle_beta   90.00
_cell.angle_gamma   90.00
#
_symmetry.space_group_name_H-M   'P 1'
#
loop_
_entity.id
_entity.type
_entity.pdbx_description
1 polymer ?
#
loop_
_entity_poly.entity_id
_entity_poly.type
_entity_poly.pdbx_seq_one_letter_code
_entity_poly.pdbx_strand_id
1 'polypeptide(L)'
;MRITNLLCSFALLTLAGTSTASAETIDPNSDFDCSVTFEFFHRVAKAKQAPADLLEEVLIMGLWFETKWNQEHPGEDARRSEHFFAMLKDLGDNPKAHRDTLNSCSERANADPVFNVFATELRKSAPAKP
;
A
#
# COMPACT_ATOMS: atom_id res chain seq x y z
N MET A 1 8.28 -8.65 -13.34
CA MET A 1 8.74 -9.73 -12.43
C MET A 1 9.73 -9.19 -11.37
N ARG A 2 9.38 -8.12 -10.64
CA ARG A 2 10.22 -7.51 -9.58
C ARG A 2 9.54 -7.53 -8.19
N ILE A 3 8.23 -7.75 -8.13
CA ILE A 3 7.41 -7.75 -6.91
C ILE A 3 7.50 -9.09 -6.14
N THR A 4 7.90 -10.17 -6.80
CA THR A 4 8.26 -11.42 -6.11
C THR A 4 9.45 -11.24 -5.15
N ASN A 5 10.36 -10.28 -5.42
CA ASN A 5 11.45 -9.91 -4.50
C ASN A 5 11.03 -8.95 -3.38
N LEU A 6 9.95 -8.18 -3.57
CA LEU A 6 9.28 -7.43 -2.50
C LEU A 6 8.86 -8.40 -1.39
N LEU A 7 8.19 -9.48 -1.79
CA LEU A 7 7.65 -10.48 -0.87
C LEU A 7 8.74 -11.29 -0.16
N CYS A 8 9.86 -11.58 -0.81
CA CYS A 8 11.01 -12.22 -0.14
C CYS A 8 11.62 -11.33 0.94
N SER A 9 11.65 -10.01 0.74
CA SER A 9 12.18 -9.06 1.71
C SER A 9 11.21 -8.82 2.89
N PHE A 10 9.89 -8.84 2.62
CA PHE A 10 8.86 -8.74 3.66
C PHE A 10 8.64 -10.06 4.44
N ALA A 11 8.86 -11.23 3.81
CA ALA A 11 8.81 -12.53 4.48
C ALA A 11 9.86 -12.69 5.59
N LEU A 12 10.96 -11.92 5.53
CA LEU A 12 12.03 -11.92 6.53
C LEU A 12 11.78 -10.99 7.73
N LEU A 13 10.73 -10.15 7.70
CA LEU A 13 10.68 -8.98 8.58
C LEU A 13 9.87 -9.08 9.88
N THR A 14 9.10 -10.15 10.14
CA THR A 14 8.39 -10.27 11.43
C THR A 14 8.15 -11.72 11.84
N LEU A 15 9.09 -12.31 12.59
CA LEU A 15 8.76 -13.43 13.47
C LEU A 15 8.00 -12.87 14.69
N ALA A 16 6.99 -13.61 15.15
CA ALA A 16 6.14 -13.39 16.33
C ALA A 16 4.90 -12.50 16.17
N GLY A 17 3.74 -13.08 16.53
CA GLY A 17 2.45 -12.40 16.65
C GLY A 17 1.29 -13.30 16.23
N THR A 18 0.74 -14.08 17.16
CA THR A 18 -0.58 -14.71 17.02
C THR A 18 -1.60 -13.82 17.71
N SER A 19 -2.48 -13.17 16.96
CA SER A 19 -3.71 -12.60 17.51
C SER A 19 -4.86 -12.72 16.52
N THR A 20 -5.94 -13.33 17.01
CA THR A 20 -7.25 -13.38 16.37
C THR A 20 -7.90 -12.01 16.49
N ALA A 21 -7.81 -11.18 15.46
CA ALA A 21 -8.56 -9.92 15.36
C ALA A 21 -9.76 -10.13 14.41
N SER A 22 -10.89 -9.49 14.73
CA SER A 22 -12.05 -9.41 13.85
C SER A 22 -11.67 -8.62 12.60
N ALA A 23 -11.49 -9.32 11.48
CA ALA A 23 -11.19 -8.69 10.21
C ALA A 23 -12.41 -7.89 9.74
N GLU A 24 -12.43 -6.57 9.97
CA GLU A 24 -12.97 -5.72 8.92
C GLU A 24 -12.15 -6.05 7.68
N THR A 25 -12.81 -6.72 6.72
CA THR A 25 -12.08 -7.36 5.64
C THR A 25 -11.61 -6.27 4.71
N ILE A 26 -10.31 -5.97 4.74
CA ILE A 26 -9.68 -5.06 3.78
C ILE A 26 -10.05 -5.57 2.38
N ASP A 27 -10.80 -4.76 1.62
CA ASP A 27 -11.27 -5.12 0.29
C ASP A 27 -10.16 -4.83 -0.73
N PRO A 28 -9.52 -5.85 -1.33
CA PRO A 28 -8.50 -5.63 -2.34
C PRO A 28 -9.03 -4.98 -3.62
N ASN A 29 -10.35 -4.83 -3.79
CA ASN A 29 -10.97 -4.12 -4.90
C ASN A 29 -11.27 -2.64 -4.59
N SER A 30 -11.17 -2.23 -3.32
CA SER A 30 -11.35 -0.84 -2.90
C SER A 30 -10.06 -0.06 -3.14
N ASP A 31 -10.13 1.02 -3.92
CA ASP A 31 -8.99 1.91 -4.14
C ASP A 31 -8.60 2.62 -2.83
N PHE A 32 -9.57 2.97 -1.98
CA PHE A 32 -9.29 3.46 -0.65
C PHE A 32 -8.47 2.45 0.16
N ASP A 33 -8.93 1.21 0.27
CA ASP A 33 -8.31 0.18 1.09
C ASP A 33 -6.90 -0.15 0.60
N CYS A 34 -6.71 -0.23 -0.71
CA CYS A 34 -5.40 -0.42 -1.31
C CYS A 34 -4.46 0.77 -1.00
N SER A 35 -4.95 2.01 -1.05
CA SER A 35 -4.14 3.19 -0.71
C SER A 35 -3.63 3.13 0.74
N VAL A 36 -4.51 2.81 1.69
CA VAL A 36 -4.18 2.71 3.13
C VAL A 36 -3.20 1.57 3.38
N THR A 37 -3.40 0.43 2.71
CA THR A 37 -2.51 -0.74 2.79
C THR A 37 -1.09 -0.37 2.34
N PHE A 38 -0.95 0.27 1.18
CA PHE A 38 0.38 0.70 0.68
C PHE A 38 1.01 1.77 1.56
N GLU A 39 0.23 2.72 2.10
CA GLU A 39 0.77 3.73 3.01
C GLU A 39 1.34 3.09 4.28
N PHE A 40 0.61 2.13 4.87
CA PHE A 40 1.09 1.36 6.01
C PHE A 40 2.40 0.63 5.69
N PHE A 41 2.44 -0.13 4.60
CA PHE A 41 3.65 -0.87 4.22
C PHE A 41 4.81 0.04 3.83
N HIS A 42 4.56 1.24 3.29
CA HIS A 42 5.59 2.24 3.04
C HIS A 42 6.20 2.74 4.36
N ARG A 43 5.36 3.04 5.37
CA ARG A 43 5.82 3.43 6.72
C ARG A 43 6.64 2.32 7.38
N VAL A 44 6.18 1.07 7.28
CA VAL A 44 6.92 -0.10 7.77
C VAL A 44 8.26 -0.25 7.06
N ALA A 45 8.29 -0.19 5.72
CA ALA A 45 9.51 -0.27 4.94
C ALA A 45 10.49 0.85 5.31
N LYS A 46 10.00 2.08 5.52
CA LYS A 46 10.81 3.24 5.92
C LYS A 46 11.42 3.03 7.31
N ALA A 47 10.63 2.58 8.27
CA ALA A 47 11.11 2.28 9.63
C ALA A 47 12.17 1.16 9.65
N LYS A 48 12.08 0.22 8.70
CA LYS A 48 13.03 -0.88 8.51
C LYS A 48 14.22 -0.52 7.62
N GLN A 49 14.34 0.72 7.18
CA GLN A 49 15.42 1.19 6.29
C GLN A 49 15.53 0.34 5.02
N ALA A 50 14.37 -0.01 4.45
CA ALA A 50 14.31 -0.73 3.18
C ALA A 50 15.05 0.03 2.07
N PRO A 51 15.52 -0.67 1.02
CA PRO A 51 16.10 -0.05 -0.17
C PRO A 51 15.24 1.09 -0.73
N ALA A 52 15.89 2.13 -1.27
CA ALA A 52 15.18 3.34 -1.71
C ALA A 52 14.23 3.08 -2.90
N ASP A 53 14.60 2.16 -3.79
CA ASP A 53 13.74 1.69 -4.88
C ASP A 53 12.49 1.00 -4.34
N LEU A 54 12.63 0.18 -3.30
CA LEU A 54 11.48 -0.44 -2.64
C LEU A 54 10.54 0.61 -2.00
N LEU A 55 11.10 1.60 -1.31
CA LEU A 55 10.31 2.69 -0.72
C LEU A 55 9.54 3.47 -1.79
N GLU A 56 10.21 3.78 -2.90
CA GLU A 56 9.61 4.49 -4.02
C GLU A 56 8.45 3.69 -4.63
N GLU A 57 8.66 2.41 -4.95
CA GLU A 57 7.62 1.57 -5.58
C GLU A 57 6.35 1.47 -4.70
N VAL A 58 6.52 1.23 -3.40
CA VAL A 58 5.39 1.11 -2.45
C VAL A 58 4.66 2.45 -2.32
N LEU A 59 5.39 3.57 -2.30
CA LEU A 59 4.80 4.90 -2.26
C LEU A 59 4.01 5.22 -3.54
N ILE A 60 4.58 4.94 -4.72
CA ILE A 60 3.92 5.17 -6.01
C ILE A 60 2.61 4.38 -6.09
N MET A 61 2.60 3.12 -5.65
CA MET A 61 1.38 2.31 -5.62
C MET A 61 0.32 2.90 -4.69
N GLY A 62 0.69 3.35 -3.50
CA GLY A 62 -0.24 4.02 -2.57
C GLY A 62 -0.84 5.29 -3.17
N LEU A 63 -0.01 6.16 -3.75
CA LEU A 63 -0.44 7.40 -4.38
C LEU A 63 -1.34 7.17 -5.60
N TRP A 64 -1.12 6.09 -6.34
CA TRP A 64 -1.97 5.72 -7.47
C TRP A 64 -3.41 5.46 -7.01
N PHE A 65 -3.56 4.59 -6.02
CA PHE A 65 -4.86 4.24 -5.47
C PHE A 65 -5.55 5.42 -4.78
N GLU A 66 -4.81 6.23 -4.03
CA GLU A 66 -5.33 7.47 -3.44
C GLU A 66 -5.85 8.43 -4.52
N THR A 67 -5.10 8.59 -5.61
CA THR A 67 -5.51 9.45 -6.73
C THR A 67 -6.80 8.97 -7.37
N LYS A 68 -6.92 7.68 -7.67
CA LYS A 68 -8.15 7.09 -8.24
C LYS A 68 -9.34 7.28 -7.32
N TRP A 69 -9.18 6.95 -6.03
CA TRP A 69 -10.22 7.11 -5.04
C TRP A 69 -10.73 8.57 -4.97
N ASN A 70 -9.81 9.53 -4.86
CA ASN A 70 -10.14 10.95 -4.76
C ASN A 70 -10.82 11.52 -6.03
N GLN A 71 -10.51 10.96 -7.21
CA GLN A 71 -11.19 11.32 -8.46
C GLN A 71 -12.64 10.83 -8.49
N GLU A 72 -12.90 9.63 -7.97
CA GLU A 72 -14.24 9.04 -7.93
C GLU A 72 -15.09 9.59 -6.78
N HIS A 73 -14.46 10.02 -5.68
CA HIS A 73 -15.13 10.43 -4.43
C HIS A 73 -14.67 11.83 -3.95
N PRO A 74 -14.92 12.90 -4.72
CA PRO A 74 -14.48 14.24 -4.35
C PRO A 74 -15.15 14.73 -3.06
N GLY A 75 -14.36 15.06 -2.04
CA GLY A 75 -14.84 15.66 -0.78
C GLY A 75 -15.36 14.68 0.27
N GLU A 76 -15.20 13.36 0.08
CA GLU A 76 -15.57 12.34 1.07
C GLU A 76 -14.44 12.05 2.08
N ASP A 77 -14.12 13.04 2.93
CA ASP A 77 -13.02 12.95 3.91
C ASP A 77 -13.48 12.42 5.29
N ALA A 78 -14.72 12.69 5.71
CA ALA A 78 -15.19 12.36 7.05
C ALA A 78 -15.48 10.86 7.26
N ARG A 79 -16.12 10.20 6.27
CA ARG A 79 -16.42 8.75 6.29
C ARG A 79 -15.15 7.89 6.22
N ARG A 80 -14.04 8.52 5.79
CA ARG A 80 -12.72 7.94 5.67
C ARG A 80 -12.09 7.63 7.03
N SER A 81 -12.36 8.45 8.05
CA SER A 81 -11.56 8.43 9.28
C SER A 81 -11.77 7.19 10.14
N GLU A 82 -13.01 6.73 10.35
CA GLU A 82 -13.28 5.55 11.18
C GLU A 82 -12.77 4.26 10.53
N HIS A 83 -13.10 4.03 9.25
CA HIS A 83 -12.60 2.90 8.46
C HIS A 83 -11.06 2.92 8.36
N PHE A 84 -10.46 4.09 8.14
CA PHE A 84 -9.01 4.27 8.13
C PHE A 84 -8.35 3.78 9.44
N PHE A 85 -8.86 4.19 10.60
CA PHE A 85 -8.28 3.78 11.88
C PHE A 85 -8.46 2.28 12.15
N ALA A 86 -9.60 1.71 11.78
CA ALA A 86 -9.84 0.28 11.90
C ALA A 86 -8.88 -0.52 11.01
N MET A 87 -8.68 -0.11 9.75
CA MET A 87 -7.70 -0.71 8.85
C MET A 87 -6.27 -0.62 9.39
N LEU A 88 -5.84 0.56 9.87
CA LEU A 88 -4.50 0.72 10.44
C LEU A 88 -4.27 -0.18 11.65
N LYS A 89 -5.31 -0.37 12.47
CA LYS A 89 -5.27 -1.29 13.61
C LYS A 89 -5.10 -2.73 13.14
N ASP A 90 -5.89 -3.19 12.17
CA ASP A 90 -5.83 -4.57 11.67
C ASP A 90 -4.49 -4.86 10.98
N LEU A 91 -4.03 -3.94 10.12
CA LEU A 91 -2.70 -4.00 9.48
C LEU A 91 -1.56 -4.04 10.51
N GLY A 92 -1.69 -3.29 11.60
CA GLY A 92 -0.73 -3.27 12.70
C GLY A 92 -0.71 -4.57 13.52
N ASP A 93 -1.88 -5.10 13.84
CA ASP A 93 -2.05 -6.31 14.65
C ASP A 93 -1.65 -7.57 13.86
N ASN A 94 -1.90 -7.63 12.55
CA ASN A 94 -1.62 -8.80 11.73
C ASN A 94 -1.16 -8.48 10.29
N PRO A 95 0.02 -7.83 10.11
CA PRO A 95 0.48 -7.41 8.79
C PRO A 95 0.67 -8.57 7.80
N LYS A 96 0.87 -9.80 8.29
CA LYS A 96 1.06 -10.98 7.44
C LYS A 96 -0.24 -11.48 6.83
N ALA A 97 -1.36 -11.36 7.53
CA ALA A 97 -2.66 -11.77 7.00
C ALA A 97 -3.04 -10.96 5.76
N HIS A 98 -2.51 -9.74 5.63
CA HIS A 98 -2.78 -8.85 4.50
C HIS A 98 -1.78 -8.98 3.34
N ARG A 99 -0.92 -10.00 3.34
CA ARG A 99 0.02 -10.24 2.24
C ARG A 99 -0.72 -10.43 0.91
N ASP A 100 -1.80 -11.22 0.93
CA ASP A 100 -2.57 -11.51 -0.29
C ASP A 100 -3.36 -10.29 -0.77
N THR A 101 -3.86 -9.47 0.16
CA THR A 101 -4.45 -8.17 -0.13
C THR A 101 -3.44 -7.23 -0.79
N LEU A 102 -2.23 -7.10 -0.23
CA LEU A 102 -1.15 -6.30 -0.81
C LEU A 102 -0.80 -6.78 -2.23
N ASN A 103 -0.70 -8.11 -2.43
CA ASN A 103 -0.45 -8.69 -3.75
C ASN A 103 -1.57 -8.34 -4.74
N SER A 104 -2.83 -8.49 -4.33
CA SER A 104 -3.97 -8.20 -5.19
C SER A 104 -4.03 -6.72 -5.57
N CYS A 105 -3.79 -5.82 -4.61
CA CYS A 105 -3.68 -4.39 -4.89
C CYS A 105 -2.50 -4.09 -5.84
N SER A 106 -1.33 -4.71 -5.64
CA SER A 106 -0.20 -4.59 -6.58
C SER A 106 -0.58 -5.07 -7.99
N GLU A 107 -1.24 -6.22 -8.12
CA GLU A 107 -1.66 -6.77 -9.41
C GLU A 107 -2.65 -5.84 -10.11
N ARG A 108 -3.62 -5.28 -9.37
CA ARG A 108 -4.57 -4.29 -9.90
C ARG A 108 -3.86 -3.04 -10.41
N ALA A 109 -2.92 -2.49 -9.66
CA ALA A 109 -2.14 -1.33 -10.12
C ALA A 109 -1.36 -1.64 -11.40
N ASN A 110 -0.67 -2.78 -11.46
CA ASN A 110 0.13 -3.17 -12.63
C ASN A 110 -0.72 -3.56 -13.86
N ALA A 111 -1.96 -4.01 -13.66
CA ALA A 111 -2.91 -4.29 -14.72
C ALA A 111 -3.53 -3.01 -15.32
N ASP A 112 -3.45 -1.89 -14.61
CA ASP A 112 -3.99 -0.62 -15.07
C ASP A 112 -3.06 0.00 -16.14
N PRO A 113 -3.56 0.26 -17.37
CA PRO A 113 -2.73 0.78 -18.45
C PRO A 113 -2.19 2.20 -18.19
N VAL A 114 -2.84 2.97 -17.31
CA VAL A 114 -2.43 4.35 -16.99
C VAL A 114 -1.40 4.39 -15.86
N PHE A 115 -1.30 3.33 -15.05
CA PHE A 115 -0.37 3.27 -13.91
C PHE A 115 1.08 3.53 -14.32
N ASN A 116 1.56 2.96 -15.43
CA ASN A 116 2.93 3.17 -15.88
C ASN A 116 3.22 4.63 -16.26
N VAL A 117 2.23 5.33 -16.83
CA VAL A 117 2.34 6.75 -17.16
C VAL A 117 2.40 7.56 -15.88
N PHE A 118 1.46 7.32 -14.95
CA PHE A 118 1.43 7.96 -13.64
C PHE A 118 2.76 7.79 -12.89
N ALA A 119 3.24 6.55 -12.77
CA ALA A 119 4.47 6.21 -12.09
C ALA A 119 5.70 6.86 -12.75
N THR A 120 5.69 7.04 -14.07
CA THR A 120 6.77 7.72 -14.80
C THR A 120 6.78 9.21 -14.50
N GLU A 121 5.62 9.87 -14.55
CA GLU A 121 5.51 11.30 -14.28
C GLU A 121 5.84 11.64 -12.82
N LEU A 122 5.41 10.79 -11.88
CA LEU A 122 5.72 10.98 -10.47
C LEU A 122 7.23 10.85 -10.17
N ARG A 123 7.94 9.95 -10.85
CA ARG A 123 9.40 9.85 -10.72
C ARG A 123 10.14 11.05 -11.32
N LYS A 124 9.59 11.68 -12.36
CA LYS A 124 10.15 12.90 -12.96
C LYS A 124 9.96 14.13 -12.08
N SER A 125 8.89 14.18 -11.29
CA SER A 125 8.56 15.31 -10.41
C SER A 125 9.25 15.23 -9.04
N ALA A 126 9.80 14.07 -8.67
CA ALA A 126 10.64 13.93 -7.48
C ALA A 126 11.93 14.75 -7.63
N PRO A 127 12.31 15.59 -6.65
CA PRO A 127 13.57 16.33 -6.71
C PRO A 127 14.73 15.34 -6.85
N ALA A 128 15.66 15.65 -7.77
CA ALA A 128 16.86 14.84 -7.98
C ALA A 128 17.54 14.59 -6.63
N LYS A 129 17.75 13.31 -6.31
CA LYS A 129 18.44 12.90 -5.08
C LYS A 129 19.85 13.52 -5.11
N PRO A 130 20.24 14.34 -4.11
CA PRO A 130 21.57 14.95 -4.06
C PRO A 130 22.67 13.90 -3.90
#